data_AF-A0A090QV80-F1
#
_entry.id   AF-A0A090QV80-F1
#
_cell.length_a   1.000
_cell.length_b   1.000
_cell.length_c   1.000
_cell.angle_alpha   90.00
_cell.angle_beta   90.00
_cell.angle_gamma   90.00
#
_symmetry.space_group_name_H-M   'P 1'
#
loop_
_entity.id
_entity.type
_entity.pdbx_description
1 polymer ?
#
loop_
_entity_poly.entity_id
_entity_poly.type
_entity_poly.pdbx_seq_one_letter_code
_entity_poly.pdbx_strand_id
1 'polypeptide(L)'
;MQGRLGALIKSHLALDPDTYFATTGDLNLLSVADRIMTDEAVKPQTAAPGNFMFYNQDRVVHRGDNYALSLSLHSDRIGNYECLTTTEENLKGWFTGDGMTYLYDADRHQYTDWYALVDKRYMPGATVDGIAPPDCGGRRQYDNTKKDMTWVGGARTVKLAFTVRTSITTTTRCA
;
A
#
# COMPACT_ATOMS: atom_id res chain seq x y z
N MET A 1 -16.81 12.88 -21.30
CA MET A 1 -15.78 12.26 -20.45
C MET A 1 -14.43 12.05 -21.16
N GLN A 2 -14.18 12.72 -22.31
CA GLN A 2 -13.01 12.51 -23.17
C GLN A 2 -11.68 13.12 -22.65
N GLY A 3 -11.58 13.38 -21.34
CA GLY A 3 -10.38 13.95 -20.72
C GLY A 3 -9.46 12.88 -20.12
N ARG A 4 -8.31 13.33 -19.60
CA ARG A 4 -7.33 12.48 -18.91
C ARG A 4 -7.95 11.55 -17.85
N LEU A 5 -8.96 12.01 -17.12
CA LEU A 5 -9.65 11.19 -16.13
C LEU A 5 -10.41 10.01 -16.75
N GLY A 6 -11.15 10.23 -17.85
CA GLY A 6 -11.87 9.15 -18.53
C GLY A 6 -10.93 8.10 -19.11
N ALA A 7 -9.80 8.53 -19.68
CA ALA A 7 -8.74 7.64 -20.15
C ALA A 7 -8.15 6.78 -19.03
N LEU A 8 -7.90 7.37 -17.85
CA LEU A 8 -7.41 6.65 -16.67
C LEU A 8 -8.44 5.63 -16.15
N ILE A 9 -9.71 6.03 -16.01
CA ILE A 9 -10.79 5.13 -15.57
C ILE A 9 -10.91 3.95 -16.54
N LYS A 10 -10.91 4.23 -17.85
CA LYS A 10 -10.98 3.17 -18.88
C LYS A 10 -9.83 2.18 -18.75
N SER A 11 -8.61 2.64 -18.49
CA SER A 11 -7.47 1.74 -18.27
C SER A 11 -7.67 0.81 -17.09
N HIS A 12 -8.20 1.31 -15.97
CA HIS A 12 -8.44 0.49 -14.79
C HIS A 12 -9.60 -0.49 -14.99
N LEU A 13 -10.72 -0.06 -15.58
CA LEU A 13 -11.85 -0.94 -15.90
C LEU A 13 -11.43 -2.05 -16.87
N ALA A 14 -10.53 -1.77 -17.82
CA ALA A 14 -10.04 -2.75 -18.77
C ALA A 14 -9.10 -3.82 -18.16
N LEU A 15 -8.63 -3.65 -16.91
CA LEU A 15 -7.80 -4.66 -16.26
C LEU A 15 -8.60 -5.90 -15.84
N ASP A 16 -9.84 -5.70 -15.38
CA ASP A 16 -10.74 -6.75 -14.92
C ASP A 16 -12.21 -6.31 -15.03
N PRO A 17 -12.73 -6.20 -16.28
CA PRO A 17 -14.07 -5.67 -16.49
C PRO A 17 -15.14 -6.61 -15.92
N ASP A 18 -14.96 -7.91 -16.04
CA ASP A 18 -15.95 -8.91 -15.62
C ASP A 18 -16.19 -8.83 -14.11
N THR A 19 -15.12 -8.75 -13.30
CA THR A 19 -15.28 -8.59 -11.85
C THR A 19 -15.95 -7.26 -11.49
N TYR A 20 -15.58 -6.15 -12.13
CA TYR A 20 -16.20 -4.85 -11.83
C TYR A 20 -17.71 -4.84 -12.15
N PHE A 21 -18.10 -5.27 -13.35
CA PHE A 21 -19.50 -5.26 -13.78
C PHE A 21 -20.36 -6.32 -13.05
N ALA A 22 -19.76 -7.42 -12.57
CA ALA A 22 -20.47 -8.42 -11.78
C ALA A 22 -20.69 -8.01 -10.31
N THR A 23 -19.81 -7.17 -9.74
CA THR A 23 -19.82 -6.86 -8.29
C THR A 23 -20.34 -5.46 -7.96
N THR A 24 -20.35 -4.54 -8.92
CA THR A 24 -20.83 -3.17 -8.69
C THR A 24 -22.36 -3.14 -8.61
N GLY A 25 -22.90 -2.88 -7.42
CA GLY A 25 -24.35 -2.78 -7.20
C GLY A 25 -24.98 -1.42 -7.53
N ASP A 26 -24.18 -0.38 -7.80
CA ASP A 26 -24.69 0.97 -8.10
C ASP A 26 -24.95 1.14 -9.60
N LEU A 27 -26.22 1.23 -9.98
CA LEU A 27 -26.67 1.40 -11.36
C LEU A 27 -26.13 2.68 -12.03
N ASN A 28 -25.92 3.76 -11.25
CA ASN A 28 -25.35 4.99 -11.81
C ASN A 28 -23.89 4.76 -12.22
N LEU A 29 -23.11 4.11 -11.35
CA LEU A 29 -21.72 3.78 -11.63
C LEU A 29 -21.60 2.79 -12.79
N LEU A 30 -22.49 1.79 -12.86
CA LEU A 30 -22.56 0.86 -14.00
C LEU A 30 -22.81 1.61 -15.31
N SER A 31 -23.77 2.54 -15.34
CA SER A 31 -24.07 3.32 -16.56
C SER A 31 -22.90 4.19 -17.00
N VAL A 32 -22.16 4.77 -16.06
CA VAL A 32 -20.99 5.63 -16.35
C VAL A 32 -19.84 4.76 -16.86
N ALA A 33 -19.59 3.61 -16.21
CA ALA A 33 -18.56 2.67 -16.63
C ALA A 33 -18.83 2.12 -18.03
N ASP A 34 -20.07 1.68 -18.32
CA ASP A 34 -20.47 1.21 -19.65
C ASP A 34 -20.25 2.28 -20.72
N ARG A 35 -20.66 3.52 -20.47
CA ARG A 35 -20.41 4.65 -21.38
C ARG A 35 -18.92 4.91 -21.62
N ILE A 36 -18.07 4.79 -20.61
CA ILE A 36 -16.61 4.97 -20.76
C ILE A 36 -16.01 3.82 -21.57
N MET A 37 -16.44 2.59 -21.31
CA MET A 37 -15.93 1.39 -21.99
C MET A 37 -16.34 1.36 -23.46
N THR A 38 -17.58 1.73 -23.78
CA THR A 38 -18.13 1.73 -25.14
C THR A 38 -17.71 2.95 -26.00
N ASP A 39 -17.33 4.08 -25.38
CA ASP A 39 -16.86 5.26 -26.12
C ASP A 39 -15.47 5.04 -26.74
N GLU A 40 -15.40 4.82 -28.05
CA GLU A 40 -14.15 4.61 -28.79
C GLU A 40 -13.24 5.85 -28.83
N ALA A 41 -13.78 7.05 -28.61
CA ALA A 41 -12.99 8.28 -28.54
C ALA A 41 -12.17 8.35 -27.24
N VAL A 42 -12.60 7.65 -26.18
CA VAL A 42 -11.81 7.49 -24.96
C VAL A 42 -10.78 6.39 -25.18
N LYS A 43 -9.50 6.78 -25.35
CA LYS A 43 -8.39 5.83 -25.41
C LYS A 43 -7.84 5.57 -24.01
N PRO A 44 -7.60 4.31 -23.61
CA PRO A 44 -7.00 4.00 -22.31
C PRO A 44 -5.61 4.61 -22.21
N GLN A 45 -5.30 5.19 -21.06
CA GLN A 45 -3.98 5.73 -20.75
C GLN A 45 -3.06 4.65 -20.15
N THR A 46 -1.82 4.56 -20.63
CA THR A 46 -0.78 3.75 -19.98
C THR A 46 -0.32 4.40 -18.68
N ALA A 47 -0.18 3.61 -17.61
CA ALA A 47 0.39 4.10 -16.36
C ALA A 47 1.84 4.54 -16.60
N ALA A 48 2.18 5.76 -16.19
CA ALA A 48 3.54 6.27 -16.36
C ALA A 48 4.50 5.55 -15.38
N PRO A 49 5.63 5.00 -15.87
CA PRO A 49 6.68 4.51 -15.00
C PRO A 49 7.29 5.66 -14.19
N GLY A 50 7.90 5.32 -13.07
CA GLY A 50 8.63 6.29 -12.27
C GLY A 50 8.63 5.98 -10.78
N ASN A 51 9.38 6.81 -10.06
CA ASN A 51 9.52 6.76 -8.62
C ASN A 51 8.61 7.80 -7.99
N PHE A 52 7.76 7.45 -7.05
CA PHE A 52 6.82 8.34 -6.36
C PHE A 52 7.09 8.30 -4.87
N MET A 53 7.42 9.45 -4.28
CA MET A 53 7.71 9.57 -2.86
C MET A 53 6.62 10.36 -2.17
N PHE A 54 5.92 9.70 -1.26
CA PHE A 54 4.94 10.29 -0.37
C PHE A 54 5.56 10.39 1.02
N TYR A 55 6.60 11.24 1.12
CA TYR A 55 7.43 11.39 2.32
C TYR A 55 6.64 11.89 3.54
N ASN A 56 5.54 12.61 3.30
CA ASN A 56 4.62 13.08 4.32
C ASN A 56 3.67 11.99 4.84
N GLN A 57 3.76 10.78 4.29
CA GLN A 57 2.98 9.61 4.69
C GLN A 57 3.87 8.37 4.87
N ASP A 58 5.20 8.54 4.78
CA ASP A 58 6.18 7.45 4.85
C ASP A 58 5.82 6.29 3.89
N ARG A 59 5.47 6.63 2.64
CA ARG A 59 5.23 5.67 1.55
C ARG A 59 6.09 5.97 0.34
N VAL A 60 6.51 4.91 -0.35
CA VAL A 60 7.24 5.00 -1.61
C VAL A 60 6.61 4.03 -2.60
N VAL A 61 6.39 4.47 -3.83
CA VAL A 61 5.93 3.62 -4.93
C VAL A 61 6.90 3.74 -6.09
N HIS A 62 7.43 2.63 -6.55
CA HIS A 62 8.18 2.52 -7.79
C HIS A 62 7.32 1.81 -8.83
N ARG A 63 7.18 2.38 -10.02
CA ARG A 63 6.51 1.75 -11.16
C ARG A 63 7.54 1.51 -12.26
N GLY A 64 7.79 0.25 -12.57
CA GLY A 64 8.64 -0.19 -13.66
C GLY A 64 7.81 -0.78 -14.81
N ASP A 65 8.50 -1.45 -15.73
CA ASP A 65 7.83 -2.13 -16.84
C ASP A 65 7.15 -3.41 -16.33
N ASN A 66 5.81 -3.41 -16.35
CA ASN A 66 4.93 -4.51 -15.92
C ASN A 66 4.95 -4.86 -14.41
N TYR A 67 5.55 -4.02 -13.57
CA TYR A 67 5.47 -4.18 -12.11
C TYR A 67 5.40 -2.84 -11.37
N ALA A 68 4.89 -2.88 -10.15
CA ALA A 68 5.00 -1.82 -9.18
C ALA A 68 5.48 -2.38 -7.84
N LEU A 69 6.38 -1.65 -7.19
CA LEU A 69 6.85 -1.95 -5.85
C LEU A 69 6.41 -0.83 -4.90
N SER A 70 5.88 -1.18 -3.74
CA SER A 70 5.50 -0.22 -2.71
C SER A 70 6.18 -0.53 -1.39
N LEU A 71 6.61 0.50 -0.68
CA LEU A 71 7.16 0.41 0.67
C LEU A 71 6.25 1.11 1.67
N SER A 72 5.98 0.43 2.78
CA SER A 72 5.21 0.92 3.92
C SER A 72 6.13 1.11 5.12
N LEU A 73 6.35 2.37 5.49
CA LEU A 73 7.26 2.79 6.55
C LEU A 73 6.50 3.56 7.64
N HIS A 74 7.21 3.90 8.71
CA HIS A 74 6.72 4.75 9.78
C HIS A 74 7.88 5.48 10.45
N SER A 75 7.57 6.55 11.18
CA SER A 75 8.56 7.45 11.77
C SER A 75 8.03 8.11 13.04
N ASP A 76 8.71 9.16 13.48
CA ASP A 76 8.21 10.12 14.45
C ASP A 76 6.97 10.90 13.98
N ARG A 77 6.75 10.99 12.65
CA ARG A 77 5.62 11.71 12.03
C ARG A 77 4.39 10.83 11.80
N ILE A 78 4.61 9.57 11.44
CA ILE A 78 3.58 8.65 10.96
C ILE A 78 3.58 7.38 11.79
N GLY A 79 2.39 6.94 12.17
CA GLY A 79 2.20 5.70 12.93
C GLY A 79 2.58 4.44 12.15
N ASN A 80 2.90 3.35 12.87
CA ASN A 80 3.28 2.08 12.25
C ASN A 80 2.07 1.34 11.67
N TYR A 81 0.96 1.31 12.38
CA TYR A 81 -0.31 0.79 11.89
C TYR A 81 -1.47 1.32 12.74
N GLU A 82 -2.67 1.29 12.17
CA GLU A 82 -3.90 1.64 12.87
C GLU A 82 -4.62 0.38 13.34
N CYS A 83 -5.13 0.40 14.57
CA CYS A 83 -5.88 -0.69 15.16
C CYS A 83 -7.06 -0.15 15.95
N LEU A 84 -8.28 -0.54 15.59
CA LEU A 84 -9.51 -0.10 16.24
C LEU A 84 -10.08 -1.24 17.08
N THR A 85 -9.93 -1.15 18.40
CA THR A 85 -10.44 -2.16 19.33
C THR A 85 -11.96 -2.15 19.46
N THR A 86 -12.61 -1.03 19.14
CA THR A 86 -14.07 -0.88 19.24
C THR A 86 -14.82 -1.59 18.12
N THR A 87 -14.21 -1.68 16.95
CA THR A 87 -14.76 -2.32 15.74
C THR A 87 -14.03 -3.62 15.40
N GLU A 88 -13.04 -4.01 16.23
CA GLU A 88 -12.18 -5.18 16.04
C GLU A 88 -11.43 -5.18 14.68
N GLU A 89 -11.06 -4.01 14.20
CA GLU A 89 -10.40 -3.85 12.90
C GLU A 89 -8.88 -3.85 13.03
N ASN A 90 -8.24 -4.60 12.13
CA ASN A 90 -6.78 -4.67 11.98
C ASN A 90 -6.01 -5.06 13.26
N LEU A 91 -6.61 -5.94 14.08
CA LEU A 91 -6.06 -6.41 15.36
C LEU A 91 -4.60 -6.88 15.28
N LYS A 92 -4.22 -7.48 14.14
CA LYS A 92 -2.89 -8.08 13.90
C LYS A 92 -2.08 -7.34 12.84
N GLY A 93 -2.30 -6.03 12.70
CA GLY A 93 -1.57 -5.17 11.76
C GLY A 93 -0.11 -4.84 12.15
N TRP A 94 0.44 -5.54 13.15
CA TRP A 94 1.65 -5.21 13.91
C TRP A 94 2.82 -4.67 13.11
N PHE A 95 3.10 -5.29 11.95
CA PHE A 95 4.29 -5.02 11.17
C PHE A 95 3.99 -4.46 9.77
N THR A 96 2.78 -3.94 9.54
CA THR A 96 2.35 -3.41 8.23
C THR A 96 3.03 -2.08 7.85
N GLY A 97 3.56 -1.31 8.80
CA GLY A 97 4.40 -0.12 8.57
C GLY A 97 5.87 -0.34 8.85
N ASP A 98 6.31 -1.58 9.02
CA ASP A 98 7.65 -1.92 9.49
C ASP A 98 8.61 -2.25 8.34
N GLY A 99 8.58 -1.45 7.27
CA GLY A 99 9.34 -1.77 6.06
C GLY A 99 8.64 -2.79 5.18
N MET A 100 7.33 -2.98 5.37
CA MET A 100 6.58 -3.92 4.56
C MET A 100 6.67 -3.54 3.08
N THR A 101 6.99 -4.53 2.24
CA THR A 101 7.16 -4.39 0.80
C THR A 101 6.02 -5.10 0.08
N TYR A 102 5.43 -4.41 -0.89
CA TYR A 102 4.45 -4.98 -1.81
C TYR A 102 5.07 -5.05 -3.21
N LEU A 103 4.79 -6.14 -3.92
CA LEU A 103 5.12 -6.32 -5.32
C LEU A 103 3.81 -6.60 -6.07
N TYR A 104 3.46 -5.70 -6.98
CA TYR A 104 2.35 -5.86 -7.90
C TYR A 104 2.94 -6.17 -9.27
N ASP A 105 2.63 -7.34 -9.82
CA ASP A 105 3.08 -7.75 -11.15
C ASP A 105 1.90 -8.28 -11.97
N ALA A 106 2.10 -9.33 -12.78
CA ALA A 106 1.03 -9.94 -13.55
C ALA A 106 -0.02 -10.66 -12.68
N ASP A 107 0.32 -11.07 -11.45
CA ASP A 107 -0.67 -11.59 -10.50
C ASP A 107 -1.46 -10.44 -9.85
N ARG A 108 -2.62 -10.17 -10.43
CA ARG A 108 -3.52 -9.09 -9.99
C ARG A 108 -4.24 -9.39 -8.68
N HIS A 109 -4.27 -10.64 -8.24
CA HIS A 109 -5.08 -11.09 -7.10
C HIS A 109 -4.22 -11.49 -5.89
N GLN A 110 -2.88 -11.40 -5.98
CA GLN A 110 -1.94 -11.71 -4.89
C GLN A 110 -2.34 -11.14 -3.53
N TYR A 111 -2.96 -9.96 -3.48
CA TYR A 111 -3.36 -9.29 -2.23
C TYR A 111 -4.87 -9.30 -1.97
N THR A 112 -5.68 -9.90 -2.85
CA THR A 112 -7.11 -10.13 -2.63
C THR A 112 -7.27 -11.28 -1.63
N ASP A 113 -8.01 -11.07 -0.54
CA ASP A 113 -8.21 -12.01 0.58
C ASP A 113 -6.93 -12.54 1.29
N TRP A 114 -5.76 -12.12 0.82
CA TRP A 114 -4.46 -12.51 1.34
C TRP A 114 -4.25 -12.14 2.80
N TYR A 115 -4.85 -11.03 3.24
CA TYR A 115 -4.72 -10.54 4.60
C TYR A 115 -5.28 -11.51 5.65
N ALA A 116 -6.23 -12.37 5.30
CA ALA A 116 -6.75 -13.39 6.21
C ALA A 116 -5.80 -14.60 6.35
N LEU A 117 -4.92 -14.82 5.36
CA LEU A 117 -4.14 -16.05 5.22
C LEU A 117 -2.67 -15.89 5.58
N VAL A 118 -2.08 -14.71 5.35
CA VAL A 118 -0.67 -14.47 5.61
C VAL A 118 -0.34 -14.57 7.12
N ASP A 119 0.80 -15.18 7.43
CA ASP A 119 1.38 -15.11 8.76
C ASP A 119 1.82 -13.67 9.08
N LYS A 120 1.05 -13.00 9.93
CA LYS A 120 1.26 -11.60 10.32
C LYS A 120 2.57 -11.34 11.04
N ARG A 121 3.23 -12.39 11.53
CA ARG A 121 4.56 -12.29 12.17
C ARG A 121 5.68 -12.08 11.16
N TYR A 122 5.45 -12.36 9.88
CA TYR A 122 6.46 -12.32 8.83
C TYR A 122 5.97 -11.52 7.62
N MET A 123 5.52 -10.29 7.87
CA MET A 123 5.11 -9.40 6.78
C MET A 123 6.29 -9.18 5.81
N PRO A 124 6.08 -9.30 4.48
CA PRO A 124 7.18 -9.25 3.51
C PRO A 124 8.04 -7.99 3.65
N GLY A 125 9.36 -8.16 3.76
CA GLY A 125 10.32 -7.06 3.90
C GLY A 125 10.52 -6.52 5.32
N ALA A 126 9.64 -6.85 6.27
CA ALA A 126 9.81 -6.42 7.65
C ALA A 126 10.96 -7.19 8.35
N THR A 127 11.74 -6.48 9.16
CA THR A 127 12.74 -7.09 10.06
C THR A 127 12.18 -7.17 11.46
N VAL A 128 11.92 -8.38 11.94
CA VAL A 128 11.19 -8.67 13.18
C VAL A 128 11.76 -9.89 13.89
N ASP A 129 11.48 -10.05 15.18
CA ASP A 129 11.93 -11.17 16.00
C ASP A 129 11.06 -12.45 15.85
N GLY A 130 9.96 -12.37 15.11
CA GLY A 130 9.03 -13.47 14.87
C GLY A 130 8.06 -13.75 16.03
N ILE A 131 8.10 -12.94 17.10
CA ILE A 131 7.16 -13.06 18.23
C ILE A 131 5.84 -12.44 17.82
N ALA A 132 4.72 -13.12 18.07
CA ALA A 132 3.39 -12.53 17.91
C ALA A 132 3.10 -11.59 19.08
N PRO A 133 2.89 -10.28 18.84
CA PRO A 133 2.31 -9.40 19.83
C PRO A 133 0.87 -9.81 20.16
N PRO A 134 0.27 -9.30 21.26
CA PRO A 134 -1.17 -9.39 21.46
C PRO A 134 -1.93 -8.54 20.43
N ASP A 135 -3.26 -8.70 20.35
CA ASP A 135 -4.09 -7.84 19.50
C ASP A 135 -3.87 -6.36 19.83
N CYS A 136 -3.72 -5.54 18.78
CA CYS A 136 -3.29 -4.14 18.85
C CYS A 136 -1.94 -3.88 19.56
N GLY A 137 -1.12 -4.92 19.76
CA GLY A 137 0.19 -4.84 20.41
C GLY A 137 1.25 -4.10 19.59
N GLY A 138 2.08 -3.30 20.26
CA GLY A 138 3.15 -2.56 19.59
C GLY A 138 2.69 -1.42 18.68
N ARG A 139 1.38 -1.08 18.68
CA ARG A 139 0.85 0.05 17.90
C ARG A 139 1.47 1.38 18.33
N ARG A 140 1.88 2.13 17.32
CA ARG A 140 2.36 3.49 17.36
C ARG A 140 1.40 4.29 16.48
N GLN A 141 0.33 4.84 17.03
CA GLN A 141 -0.75 5.57 16.36
C GLN A 141 -0.95 6.94 17.02
N TYR A 142 -1.35 7.94 16.22
CA TYR A 142 -1.62 9.31 16.68
C TYR A 142 -0.42 9.96 17.41
N ASP A 143 -0.55 10.25 18.71
CA ASP A 143 0.43 10.98 19.49
C ASP A 143 1.62 10.13 19.95
N ASN A 144 1.48 8.80 19.96
CA ASN A 144 2.47 7.86 20.49
C ASN A 144 3.47 7.32 19.43
N THR A 145 3.61 8.02 18.29
CA THR A 145 4.62 7.70 17.26
C THR A 145 6.02 7.54 17.85
N LYS A 146 6.87 6.76 17.17
CA LYS A 146 8.21 6.43 17.66
C LYS A 146 9.15 7.63 17.48
N LYS A 147 9.24 8.48 18.51
CA LYS A 147 9.87 9.82 18.45
C LYS A 147 11.37 9.83 18.12
N ASP A 148 12.07 8.72 18.34
CA ASP A 148 13.48 8.54 17.99
C ASP A 148 13.70 8.08 16.53
N MET A 149 12.63 7.72 15.79
CA MET A 149 12.71 7.36 14.37
C MET A 149 12.59 8.58 13.45
N THR A 150 13.59 9.45 13.49
CA THR A 150 13.65 10.68 12.68
C THR A 150 14.22 10.47 11.28
N TRP A 151 15.02 9.40 11.07
CA TRP A 151 15.66 9.05 9.80
C TRP A 151 14.84 8.04 8.99
N VAL A 152 13.73 8.52 8.43
CA VAL A 152 12.81 7.73 7.60
C VAL A 152 12.39 8.56 6.41
N GLY A 153 12.53 8.00 5.21
CA GLY A 153 12.15 8.67 3.97
C GLY A 153 13.03 8.21 2.81
N GLY A 154 13.21 9.08 1.83
CA GLY A 154 14.02 8.78 0.67
C GLY A 154 14.27 9.98 -0.22
N ALA A 155 15.11 9.79 -1.23
CA ALA A 155 15.33 10.73 -2.31
C ALA A 155 15.12 10.05 -3.67
N ARG A 156 14.52 10.77 -4.62
CA ARG A 156 14.29 10.26 -5.98
C ARG A 156 14.88 11.18 -7.04
N THR A 157 15.31 10.54 -8.12
CA THR A 157 15.45 11.12 -9.45
C THR A 157 14.41 10.49 -10.38
N VAL A 158 14.42 10.89 -11.66
CA VAL A 158 13.58 10.27 -12.67
C VAL A 158 13.91 8.78 -12.84
N LYS A 159 15.18 8.39 -12.72
CA LYS A 159 15.65 7.01 -12.99
C LYS A 159 15.85 6.16 -11.74
N LEU A 160 16.11 6.77 -10.57
CA LEU A 160 16.52 6.07 -9.36
C LEU A 160 15.78 6.59 -8.14
N ALA A 161 15.45 5.71 -7.20
CA ALA A 161 15.01 6.07 -5.86
C ALA A 161 15.84 5.33 -4.81
N PHE A 162 16.13 6.01 -3.71
CA PHE A 162 16.76 5.45 -2.53
C PHE A 162 15.87 5.71 -1.32
N THR A 163 15.69 4.69 -0.49
CA THR A 163 14.83 4.74 0.69
C THR A 163 15.62 4.24 1.90
N VAL A 164 15.53 4.96 3.02
CA VAL A 164 16.16 4.58 4.28
C VAL A 164 15.11 4.44 5.37
N ARG A 165 15.27 3.40 6.17
CA ARG A 165 14.62 3.25 7.47
C ARG A 165 15.68 2.81 8.47
N THR A 166 15.87 3.57 9.54
CA THR A 166 16.65 3.11 10.69
C THR A 166 15.71 2.73 11.82
N SER A 167 15.66 1.44 12.18
CA SER A 167 15.10 0.99 13.46
C SER A 167 15.83 -0.27 13.90
N ILE A 168 16.98 -0.11 14.55
CA ILE A 168 17.54 -1.13 15.42
C ILE A 168 17.22 -0.66 16.85
N THR A 169 16.28 -1.34 17.49
CA THR A 169 16.12 -1.24 18.95
C THR A 169 16.40 -2.60 19.54
N THR A 170 17.66 -3.01 19.54
CA THR A 170 18.12 -4.08 20.44
C THR A 170 18.20 -3.47 21.83
N THR A 171 17.15 -3.66 22.63
CA THR A 171 17.28 -3.54 24.09
C THR A 171 17.12 -4.93 24.70
N THR A 172 17.98 -5.85 24.31
CA THR A 172 18.20 -7.04 25.13
C THR A 172 19.10 -6.60 26.29
N ARG A 173 18.50 -6.16 27.40
CA ARG A 173 19.21 -6.29 28.67
C ARG A 173 19.22 -7.77 28.99
N CYS A 174 20.35 -8.43 28.75
CA CYS A 174 20.63 -9.71 29.37
C CYS A 174 20.53 -9.49 30.89
N ALA A 175 19.62 -10.22 31.53
CA ALA A 175 19.66 -10.45 32.97
C ALA A 175 20.62 -11.61 33.27
#